data_AF-A0A356QQ77-F1
#
_entry.id   AF-A0A356QQ77-F1
#
_cell.length_a   1.000
_cell.length_b   1.000
_cell.length_c   1.000
_cell.angle_alpha   90.00
_cell.angle_beta   90.00
_cell.angle_gamma   90.00
#
_symmetry.space_group_name_H-M   'P 1'
#
loop_
_entity.id
_entity.type
_entity.pdbx_description
1 polymer ?
#
loop_
_entity_poly.entity_id
_entity_poly.type
_entity_poly.pdbx_seq_one_letter_code
_entity_poly.pdbx_strand_id
1 'polypeptide(L)' 'YLMGVGKPEDIINAVAVGIDMFDCVLPTRCGRNALLYTFDGPLRLRNAQYLTDKRPIESDCPCMACGHSRAYMRHLFLAG' A
#
# COMPACT_ATOMS: atom_id res chain seq x y z
N TYR A 1 -2.65 14.22 -18.25
CA TYR A 1 -1.53 13.29 -17.95
C TYR A 1 -0.51 14.02 -17.09
N LEU A 2 -0.28 13.56 -15.86
CA LEU A 2 0.65 14.15 -14.90
C LEU A 2 1.70 13.10 -14.53
N MET A 3 2.95 13.37 -14.95
CA MET A 3 4.04 12.40 -14.81
C MET A 3 4.69 12.42 -13.43
N GLY A 4 4.94 11.24 -12.88
CA GLY A 4 5.72 11.07 -11.65
C GLY A 4 4.99 11.40 -10.34
N VAL A 5 3.67 11.64 -10.38
CA VAL A 5 2.82 11.89 -9.20
C VAL A 5 2.02 10.65 -8.85
N GLY A 6 1.98 10.27 -7.57
CA GLY A 6 1.29 9.03 -7.21
C GLY A 6 0.97 8.75 -5.74
N LYS A 7 1.13 9.71 -4.82
CA LYS A 7 0.51 9.53 -3.50
C LYS A 7 -1.01 9.62 -3.65
N PRO A 8 -1.80 8.86 -2.88
CA PRO A 8 -3.26 8.90 -2.99
C PRO A 8 -3.85 10.32 -2.88
N GLU A 9 -3.37 11.12 -1.92
CA GLU A 9 -3.80 12.52 -1.74
C GLU A 9 -3.48 13.40 -2.95
N ASP A 10 -2.29 13.25 -3.53
CA ASP A 10 -1.87 14.04 -4.71
C ASP A 10 -2.73 13.71 -5.93
N ILE A 11 -3.10 12.43 -6.11
CA ILE A 11 -3.99 12.00 -7.19
C ILE A 11 -5.37 12.66 -7.04
N ILE A 12 -5.95 12.66 -5.83
CA ILE A 12 -7.25 13.30 -5.56
C ILE A 12 -7.21 14.79 -5.89
N ASN A 13 -6.17 15.49 -5.42
CA ASN A 13 -6.00 16.92 -5.68
C ASN A 13 -5.81 17.24 -7.17
N ALA A 14 -5.06 16.40 -7.89
CA ALA A 14 -4.82 16.57 -9.31
C ALA A 14 -6.07 16.31 -10.17
N VAL A 15 -6.90 15.32 -9.79
CA VAL A 15 -8.21 15.10 -10.42
C VAL A 15 -9.11 16.33 -10.25
N ALA A 16 -9.08 16.97 -9.07
CA ALA A 16 -9.87 18.19 -8.81
C ALA A 16 -9.50 19.39 -9.71
N VAL A 17 -8.31 19.38 -10.32
CA VAL A 17 -7.84 20.41 -11.28
C VAL A 17 -7.81 19.92 -12.73
N GLY A 18 -8.47 18.79 -13.03
CA GLY A 18 -8.68 18.33 -14.41
C GLY A 18 -7.56 17.46 -14.99
N ILE A 19 -6.80 16.75 -14.15
CA ILE A 19 -5.83 15.76 -14.60
C ILE A 19 -6.46 14.36 -14.66
N ASP A 20 -6.44 13.72 -15.84
CA ASP A 20 -7.12 12.43 -16.06
C ASP A 20 -6.21 11.19 -16.10
N MET A 21 -4.88 11.35 -16.08
CA MET A 21 -3.93 10.24 -16.20
C MET A 21 -2.68 10.47 -15.36
N PHE A 22 -2.14 9.40 -14.77
CA PHE A 22 -1.00 9.42 -13.85
C PHE A 22 -0.09 8.22 -14.07
N ASP A 23 1.20 8.39 -13.80
CA ASP A 23 2.16 7.31 -13.64
C ASP A 23 3.06 7.57 -12.43
N CYS A 24 3.37 6.51 -11.67
CA CYS A 24 4.27 6.62 -10.53
C CYS A 24 4.86 5.27 -10.13
N VAL A 25 6.14 5.27 -9.75
CA VAL A 25 6.82 4.09 -9.19
C VAL A 25 6.48 3.86 -7.71
N LEU A 26 5.82 4.82 -7.06
CA LEU A 26 5.53 4.80 -5.63
C LEU A 26 4.90 3.49 -5.13
N PRO A 27 3.79 2.96 -5.69
CA PRO A 27 3.17 1.74 -5.17
C PRO A 27 4.11 0.53 -5.22
N THR A 28 4.89 0.39 -6.29
CA THR A 28 5.81 -0.76 -6.43
C THR A 28 7.05 -0.60 -5.55
N ARG A 29 7.62 0.60 -5.45
CA ARG A 29 8.78 0.89 -4.59
C ARG A 29 8.44 0.77 -3.11
N CYS A 30 7.27 1.25 -2.70
CA CYS A 30 6.78 1.14 -1.32
C CYS A 30 6.45 -0.31 -0.98
N GLY A 31 5.77 -1.04 -1.88
CA GLY A 31 5.46 -2.45 -1.69
C GLY A 31 6.69 -3.31 -1.43
N ARG A 32 7.78 -3.14 -2.21
CA ARG A 32 9.06 -3.85 -1.98
C ARG A 32 9.70 -3.52 -0.63
N ASN A 33 9.43 -2.33 -0.08
CA ASN A 33 9.95 -1.89 1.21
C ASN A 33 8.95 -2.11 2.37
N ALA A 34 7.94 -2.96 2.17
CA ALA A 34 6.94 -3.30 3.17
C ALA A 34 6.14 -2.08 3.70
N LEU A 35 5.98 -1.05 2.87
CA LEU A 35 5.09 0.08 3.09
C LEU A 35 3.87 -0.07 2.19
N LEU A 36 2.72 -0.31 2.80
CA LEU A 36 1.45 -0.53 2.11
C LEU A 36 0.53 0.66 2.30
N TYR A 37 -0.32 0.94 1.31
CA TYR A 37 -1.36 1.95 1.43
C TYR A 37 -2.69 1.27 1.78
N THR A 38 -3.33 1.73 2.85
CA THR A 38 -4.69 1.35 3.27
C THR A 38 -5.56 2.61 3.32
N PHE A 39 -6.87 2.47 3.47
CA PHE A 39 -7.76 3.63 3.62
C PHE A 39 -7.48 4.41 4.90
N ASP A 40 -7.04 3.71 5.95
CA ASP A 40 -6.60 4.31 7.24
C ASP A 40 -5.19 4.94 7.19
N GLY A 41 -4.55 4.97 6.01
CA GLY A 41 -3.21 5.53 5.81
C GLY A 41 -2.11 4.49 5.58
N PRO A 42 -0.83 4.88 5.65
CA PRO A 42 0.27 3.99 5.31
C PRO A 42 0.59 2.97 6.42
N LEU A 43 0.62 1.70 6.06
CA LEU A 43 0.91 0.58 6.94
C LEU A 43 2.35 0.07 6.74
N ARG A 44 3.17 0.11 7.80
CA ARG A 44 4.57 -0.37 7.80
C ARG A 44 4.66 -1.81 8.33
N LEU A 45 4.61 -2.81 7.45
CA LEU A 45 4.48 -4.21 7.87
C LEU A 45 5.66 -4.77 8.67
N ARG A 46 6.86 -4.18 8.55
CA ARG A 46 8.04 -4.61 9.35
C ARG A 46 7.89 -4.34 10.85
N ASN A 47 6.98 -3.44 11.26
CA ASN A 47 6.74 -3.12 12.66
C ASN A 47 6.38 -4.36 13.49
N ALA A 48 6.88 -4.42 14.73
CA ALA A 48 6.68 -5.58 15.61
C ALA A 48 5.21 -5.85 15.95
N GLN A 49 4.36 -4.81 15.95
CA GLN A 49 2.93 -4.94 16.23
C GLN A 49 2.17 -5.89 15.28
N TYR A 50 2.72 -6.14 14.08
CA TYR A 50 2.12 -7.04 13.09
C TYR A 50 2.63 -8.49 13.20
N LEU A 51 3.47 -8.82 14.18
CA LEU A 51 4.07 -10.15 14.33
C LEU A 51 3.01 -11.28 14.41
N THR A 52 1.91 -11.03 15.10
CA THR A 52 0.83 -12.01 15.33
C THR A 52 -0.53 -11.52 14.83
N ASP A 53 -0.56 -10.45 14.02
CA ASP A 53 -1.78 -9.86 13.51
C ASP A 53 -2.37 -10.75 12.39
N LYS A 54 -3.48 -11.43 12.70
CA LYS A 54 -4.18 -12.33 11.79
C LYS A 54 -5.09 -11.61 10.79
N ARG A 55 -5.30 -10.30 10.95
CA ARG A 55 -6.14 -9.50 10.05
C ARG A 55 -5.50 -9.37 8.67
N PRO A 56 -6.29 -9.19 7.61
CA PRO A 56 -5.77 -8.83 6.28
C PRO A 56 -5.14 -7.43 6.31
N ILE A 57 -4.43 -7.05 5.24
CA ILE A 57 -3.89 -5.69 5.10
C ILE A 57 -5.03 -4.66 5.15
N GLU A 58 -6.07 -4.88 4.35
CA GLU A 58 -7.28 -4.05 4.27
C GLU A 58 -8.51 -4.97 4.22
N SER A 59 -9.55 -4.59 4.97
CA SER A 59 -10.82 -5.33 4.95
C SER A 59 -11.53 -5.09 3.61
N ASP A 60 -12.23 -6.10 3.09
CA ASP A 60 -13.01 -6.00 1.83
C ASP A 60 -12.20 -5.68 0.55
N CYS A 61 -10.87 -5.67 0.62
CA CYS A 61 -10.02 -5.50 -0.56
C CYS A 61 -9.91 -6.84 -1.34
N PRO A 62 -10.28 -6.89 -2.63
CA PRO A 62 -10.31 -8.13 -3.41
C PRO A 62 -8.93 -8.59 -3.92
N CYS A 63 -7.84 -7.89 -3.56
CA CYS A 63 -6.52 -8.23 -4.09
C CYS A 63 -5.95 -9.50 -3.43
N MET A 64 -5.09 -10.21 -4.16
CA MET A 64 -4.45 -11.46 -3.68
C MET A 64 -3.73 -11.27 -2.34
N ALA A 65 -3.08 -10.12 -2.12
CA ALA A 65 -2.34 -9.85 -0.90
C ALA A 65 -3.25 -9.78 0.35
N CYS A 66 -4.47 -9.26 0.21
CA CYS A 66 -5.44 -9.19 1.30
C CYS A 66 -6.08 -10.55 1.63
N GLY A 67 -5.85 -11.58 0.81
CA GLY A 67 -6.16 -12.97 1.17
C GLY A 67 -5.23 -13.57 2.22
N HIS A 68 -4.17 -12.86 2.62
CA HIS A 68 -3.21 -13.28 3.62
C HIS A 68 -3.19 -12.35 4.84
N SER A 69 -2.75 -12.88 5.98
CA SER A 69 -2.61 -12.09 7.20
C SER A 69 -1.42 -11.12 7.15
N ARG A 70 -1.54 -10.00 7.86
CA ARG A 70 -0.44 -9.05 8.09
C ARG A 70 0.79 -9.74 8.69
N ALA A 71 0.58 -10.69 9.60
CA ALA A 71 1.65 -11.51 10.17
C ALA A 71 2.39 -12.35 9.13
N TYR A 72 1.66 -13.03 8.23
CA TYR A 72 2.27 -13.82 7.17
C TYR A 72 3.06 -12.93 6.19
N MET A 73 2.46 -11.83 5.75
CA MET A 73 3.14 -10.88 4.86
C MET A 73 4.40 -10.30 5.50
N ARG A 74 4.34 -9.92 6.78
CA ARG A 74 5.51 -9.46 7.55
C ARG A 74 6.60 -10.53 7.59
N HIS A 75 6.24 -11.78 7.83
CA HIS A 75 7.20 -12.88 7.85
C HIS A 75 7.95 -12.98 6.51
N LEU A 76 7.23 -12.91 5.38
CA LEU A 76 7.85 -12.92 4.05
C LEU A 76 8.81 -11.74 3.83
N PHE A 77 8.44 -10.53 4.26
CA PHE A 77 9.30 -9.33 4.15
C PHE A 77 10.54 -9.31 5.05
N LEU A 78 10.63 -10.23 6.01
CA LEU A 78 11.79 -10.40 6.89
C LEU A 78 12.63 -11.63 6.52
N ALA A 79 12.01 -12.63 5.89
CA ALA A 79 12.67 -13.85 5.46
C ALA A 79 13.43 -13.67 4.13
N GLY A 80 13.00 -12.73 3.28
CA GLY A 80 13.71 -12.28 2.08
C GLY A 80 14.54 -11.04 2.35
#